data_AF-A0A931VRA4-F1
#
_entry.id   AF-A0A931VRA4-F1
#
_cell.length_a   1.000
_cell.length_b   1.000
_cell.length_c   1.000
_cell.angle_alpha   90.00
_cell.angle_beta   90.00
_cell.angle_gamma   90.00
#
_symmetry.space_group_name_H-M   'P 1'
#
loop_
_entity.id
_entity.type
_entity.pdbx_description
1 polymer ?
#
loop_
_entity_poly.entity_id
_entity_poly.type
_entity_poly.pdbx_seq_one_letter_code
_entity_poly.pdbx_strand_id
1 'polypeptide(L)'
;MPDLYHSLLHHDLGHLRIVAGLWGIELESTDTDLATKELAASLLDLETAAELIDSLAPEARAALTALTDSGGRIPWAVFARQFGGVREMGAGKRDRERPHLKPASIAEVLFYRALLASAFFDTDKGPQEFAYIPDDLFLLLNREERKRREGEKKKNLAPLAGLAVNSDLPGREAALNEKAHMLSADDRVLDDATTLLAALRVGRADYQSYPRLQALLTAAKLSKKNIPQTEEVKAFLEASRTDALEMLVTAWRKSEAFNELRLMPGIVCEGEWKNSPLDTRNSILGFLETIPKDKWWSLNSFVNAIKQKRPDFQRPAGDYDSWFIKRASDGKFL
;
A
#
# COMPACT_ATOMS: atom_id res chain seq x y z
N MET A 1 3.33 6.53 -18.33
CA MET A 1 3.87 7.80 -17.82
C MET A 1 4.48 8.58 -18.97
N PRO A 2 4.84 9.86 -18.79
CA PRO A 2 5.70 10.54 -19.75
C PRO A 2 6.96 9.72 -20.00
N ASP A 3 7.42 9.75 -21.25
CA ASP A 3 8.72 9.21 -21.62
C ASP A 3 9.86 10.09 -21.04
N LEU A 4 11.09 9.63 -21.21
CA LEU A 4 12.25 10.33 -20.68
C LEU A 4 12.42 11.71 -21.34
N TYR A 5 12.09 11.81 -22.63
CA TYR A 5 12.14 13.06 -23.38
C TYR A 5 11.17 14.12 -22.83
N HIS A 6 9.90 13.76 -22.63
CA HIS A 6 8.87 14.63 -22.07
C HIS A 6 9.15 15.01 -20.61
N SER A 7 9.75 14.09 -19.85
CA SER A 7 10.17 14.37 -18.46
C SER A 7 11.29 15.43 -18.41
N LEU A 8 12.22 15.40 -19.38
CA LEU A 8 13.36 16.31 -19.45
C LEU A 8 13.08 17.63 -20.16
N LEU A 9 12.04 17.69 -20.99
CA LEU A 9 11.66 18.88 -21.78
C LEU A 9 11.36 20.12 -20.90
N HIS A 10 10.94 19.91 -19.65
CA HIS A 10 10.63 20.97 -18.70
C HIS A 10 11.86 21.58 -18.02
N HIS A 11 13.06 21.05 -18.29
CA HIS A 11 14.30 21.47 -17.66
C HIS A 11 15.18 22.33 -18.58
N ASP A 12 15.97 23.21 -17.98
CA ASP A 12 16.90 24.07 -18.69
C ASP A 12 18.21 23.34 -19.04
N LEU A 13 18.96 23.90 -19.99
CA LEU A 13 20.21 23.33 -20.49
C LEU A 13 21.24 23.08 -19.37
N GLY A 14 21.24 23.90 -18.31
CA GLY A 14 22.10 23.69 -17.15
C GLY A 14 21.75 22.42 -16.36
N HIS A 15 20.48 22.05 -16.25
CA HIS A 15 20.06 20.77 -15.66
C HIS A 15 20.49 19.59 -16.54
N LEU A 16 20.25 19.69 -17.86
CA LEU A 16 20.61 18.63 -18.81
C LEU A 16 22.12 18.33 -18.79
N ARG A 17 22.96 19.37 -18.66
CA ARG A 17 24.42 19.21 -18.49
C ARG A 17 24.81 18.52 -17.19
N ILE A 18 24.09 18.78 -16.10
CA ILE A 18 24.32 18.09 -14.82
C ILE A 18 24.00 16.60 -14.96
N VAL A 19 22.85 16.28 -15.56
CA VAL A 19 22.45 14.89 -15.81
C VAL A 19 23.50 14.21 -16.70
N ALA A 20 23.87 14.82 -17.83
CA ALA A 20 24.87 14.28 -18.74
C ALA A 20 26.21 14.02 -18.03
N GLY A 21 26.70 14.98 -17.24
CA GLY A 21 27.95 14.81 -16.49
C GLY A 21 27.90 13.70 -15.45
N LEU A 22 26.74 13.45 -14.82
CA LEU A 22 26.56 12.33 -13.88
C LEU A 22 26.47 10.97 -14.57
N TRP A 23 26.12 10.94 -15.85
CA TRP A 23 26.11 9.75 -16.69
C TRP A 23 27.40 9.58 -17.51
N GLY A 24 28.36 10.51 -17.38
CA GLY A 24 29.61 10.47 -18.15
C GLY A 24 29.45 10.83 -19.63
N ILE A 25 28.36 11.50 -20.00
CA ILE A 25 28.03 11.90 -21.37
C ILE A 25 28.42 13.37 -21.56
N GLU A 26 29.10 13.69 -22.66
CA GLU A 26 29.35 15.07 -23.08
C GLU A 26 28.26 15.51 -24.06
N LEU A 27 27.53 16.58 -23.73
CA LEU A 27 26.53 17.17 -24.63
C LEU A 27 27.19 18.21 -25.54
N GLU A 28 27.17 17.97 -26.85
CA GLU A 28 27.70 18.92 -27.85
C GLU A 28 26.67 19.99 -28.23
N SER A 29 25.37 19.67 -28.09
CA SER A 29 24.26 20.53 -28.49
C SER A 29 24.11 21.79 -27.61
N THR A 30 24.02 22.96 -28.24
CA THR A 30 23.70 24.25 -27.58
C THR A 30 22.20 24.58 -27.56
N ASP A 31 21.39 23.81 -28.28
CA ASP A 31 19.93 23.93 -28.29
C ASP A 31 19.30 22.96 -27.28
N THR A 32 18.35 23.46 -26.49
CA THR A 32 17.72 22.71 -25.38
C THR A 32 16.92 21.51 -25.89
N ASP A 33 16.21 21.65 -27.02
CA ASP A 33 15.41 20.55 -27.57
C ASP A 33 16.30 19.44 -28.14
N LEU A 34 17.34 19.81 -28.89
CA LEU A 34 18.31 18.87 -29.44
C LEU A 34 19.10 18.17 -28.34
N ALA A 35 19.56 18.91 -27.32
CA ALA A 35 20.23 18.34 -26.16
C ALA A 35 19.34 17.38 -25.38
N THR A 36 18.03 17.64 -25.29
CA THR A 36 17.09 16.74 -24.61
C THR A 36 16.91 15.43 -25.38
N LYS A 37 16.84 15.49 -26.72
CA LYS A 37 16.75 14.28 -27.57
C LYS A 37 18.03 13.45 -27.50
N GLU A 38 19.18 14.10 -27.62
CA GLU A 38 20.50 13.48 -27.53
C GLU A 38 20.71 12.80 -26.18
N LEU A 39 20.36 13.51 -25.09
CA LEU A 39 20.43 12.98 -23.75
C LEU A 39 19.46 11.81 -23.57
N ALA A 40 18.17 11.98 -23.89
CA ALA A 40 17.18 10.91 -23.72
C ALA A 40 17.56 9.63 -24.48
N ALA A 41 18.07 9.73 -25.71
CA ALA A 41 18.54 8.58 -26.47
C ALA A 41 19.75 7.89 -25.81
N SER A 42 20.70 8.66 -25.28
CA SER A 42 21.91 8.14 -24.63
C SER A 42 21.61 7.53 -23.27
N LEU A 43 20.66 8.09 -22.51
CA LEU A 43 20.22 7.57 -21.22
C LEU A 43 19.44 6.24 -21.33
N LEU A 44 18.88 5.95 -22.51
CA LEU A 44 18.21 4.68 -22.81
C LEU A 44 19.17 3.59 -23.31
N ASP A 45 20.47 3.87 -23.34
CA ASP A 45 21.47 2.84 -23.56
C ASP A 45 21.58 1.89 -22.36
N LEU A 46 21.57 0.59 -22.66
CA LEU A 46 21.42 -0.46 -21.67
C LEU A 46 22.69 -0.68 -20.84
N GLU A 47 23.87 -0.50 -21.45
CA GLU A 47 25.15 -0.62 -20.74
C GLU A 47 25.34 0.57 -19.80
N THR A 48 25.11 1.78 -20.31
CA THR A 48 25.26 3.03 -19.54
C THR A 48 24.30 3.07 -18.35
N ALA A 49 23.03 2.67 -18.53
CA ALA A 49 22.06 2.61 -17.45
C ALA A 49 22.46 1.57 -16.38
N ALA A 50 22.92 0.39 -16.79
CA ALA A 50 23.34 -0.67 -15.87
C ALA A 50 24.54 -0.26 -15.02
N GLU A 51 25.57 0.32 -15.64
CA GLU A 51 26.76 0.83 -14.95
C GLU A 51 26.39 1.89 -13.90
N LEU A 52 25.51 2.83 -14.27
CA LEU A 52 25.06 3.85 -13.35
C LEU A 52 24.33 3.24 -12.15
N ILE A 53 23.40 2.31 -12.37
CA ILE A 53 22.65 1.66 -11.30
C ILE A 53 23.57 0.83 -10.39
N ASP A 54 24.60 0.19 -10.96
CA ASP A 54 25.62 -0.52 -10.18
C ASP A 54 26.47 0.42 -9.33
N SER A 55 26.71 1.65 -9.80
CA SER A 55 27.44 2.69 -9.06
C SER A 55 26.63 3.36 -7.94
N LEU A 56 25.29 3.20 -7.92
CA LEU A 56 24.43 3.82 -6.91
C LEU A 56 24.64 3.24 -5.51
N ALA A 57 24.54 4.12 -4.51
CA ALA A 57 24.53 3.71 -3.11
C ALA A 57 23.35 2.75 -2.82
N PRO A 58 23.49 1.81 -1.85
CA PRO A 58 22.46 0.82 -1.55
C PRO A 58 21.07 1.42 -1.29
N GLU A 59 21.02 2.57 -0.63
CA GLU A 59 19.78 3.25 -0.27
C GLU A 59 19.10 3.89 -1.49
N ALA A 60 19.87 4.41 -2.45
CA ALA A 60 19.33 4.91 -3.72
C ALA A 60 18.80 3.78 -4.60
N ARG A 61 19.46 2.62 -4.54
CA ARG A 61 18.99 1.39 -5.18
C ARG A 61 17.67 0.91 -4.59
N ALA A 62 17.53 0.94 -3.27
CA ALA A 62 16.29 0.59 -2.59
C ALA A 62 15.12 1.51 -3.00
N ALA A 63 15.38 2.80 -3.19
CA ALA A 63 14.38 3.75 -3.67
C ALA A 63 13.90 3.44 -5.11
N LEU A 64 14.82 3.05 -6.00
CA LEU A 64 14.47 2.60 -7.36
C LEU A 64 13.68 1.30 -7.33
N THR A 65 14.09 0.31 -6.54
CA THR A 65 13.35 -0.95 -6.39
C THR A 65 11.93 -0.70 -5.88
N ALA A 66 11.75 0.20 -4.89
CA ALA A 66 10.42 0.54 -4.40
C ALA A 66 9.51 1.14 -5.49
N LEU A 67 10.06 2.01 -6.34
CA LEU A 67 9.33 2.56 -7.50
C LEU A 67 9.00 1.46 -8.52
N THR A 68 9.97 0.57 -8.81
CA THR A 68 9.78 -0.53 -9.75
C THR A 68 8.70 -1.50 -9.28
N ASP A 69 8.74 -1.90 -8.01
CA ASP A 69 7.76 -2.78 -7.36
C ASP A 69 6.35 -2.16 -7.33
N SER A 70 6.25 -0.82 -7.27
CA SER A 70 4.97 -0.10 -7.30
C SER A 70 4.42 0.10 -8.72
N GLY A 71 5.03 -0.52 -9.73
CA GLY A 71 4.62 -0.39 -11.13
C GLY A 71 5.09 0.93 -11.77
N GLY A 72 6.19 1.51 -11.28
CA GLY A 72 6.83 2.69 -11.85
C GLY A 72 6.35 4.03 -11.30
N ARG A 73 5.41 4.06 -10.33
CA ARG A 73 4.91 5.31 -9.72
C ARG A 73 4.49 5.16 -8.26
N ILE A 74 4.73 6.21 -7.47
CA ILE A 74 4.31 6.33 -6.07
C ILE A 74 3.85 7.78 -5.84
N PRO A 75 2.79 8.05 -5.04
CA PRO A 75 2.45 9.42 -4.67
C PRO A 75 3.64 10.17 -4.05
N TRP A 76 3.89 11.41 -4.47
CA TRP A 76 5.10 12.15 -4.09
C TRP A 76 5.26 12.26 -2.56
N ALA A 77 4.17 12.51 -1.84
CA ALA A 77 4.17 12.58 -0.38
C ALA A 77 4.67 11.27 0.29
N VAL A 78 4.32 10.11 -0.28
CA VAL A 78 4.75 8.80 0.23
C VAL A 78 6.24 8.61 -0.04
N PHE A 79 6.67 8.92 -1.26
CA PHE A 79 8.07 8.82 -1.67
C PHE A 79 8.98 9.74 -0.85
N ALA A 80 8.59 11.02 -0.71
CA ALA A 80 9.36 12.03 0.01
C ALA A 80 9.50 11.73 1.51
N ARG A 81 8.52 11.05 2.11
CA ARG A 81 8.59 10.62 3.51
C ARG A 81 9.64 9.53 3.74
N GLN A 82 9.84 8.64 2.76
CA GLN A 82 10.75 7.49 2.87
C GLN A 82 12.17 7.84 2.42
N PHE A 83 12.30 8.63 1.34
CA PHE A 83 13.57 8.87 0.65
C PHE A 83 14.01 10.35 0.66
N GLY A 84 13.23 11.21 1.34
CA GLY A 84 13.42 12.66 1.42
C GLY A 84 12.85 13.40 0.21
N GLY A 85 12.69 14.72 0.30
CA GLY A 85 12.19 15.56 -0.79
C GLY A 85 13.29 16.13 -1.68
N VAL A 86 12.92 16.67 -2.83
CA VAL A 86 13.81 17.45 -3.71
C VAL A 86 13.64 18.93 -3.39
N ARG A 87 14.74 19.65 -3.16
CA ARG A 87 14.68 21.10 -2.91
C ARG A 87 14.30 21.83 -4.21
N GLU A 88 13.22 22.61 -4.16
CA GLU A 88 12.87 23.52 -5.25
C GLU A 88 13.90 24.65 -5.34
N MET A 89 14.62 24.71 -6.46
CA MET A 89 15.63 25.73 -6.71
C MET A 89 15.54 26.18 -8.17
N GLY A 90 15.48 27.50 -8.39
CA GLY A 90 15.65 28.07 -9.72
C GLY A 90 17.08 27.89 -10.25
N ALA A 91 17.25 27.97 -11.58
CA ALA A 91 18.52 27.72 -12.28
C ALA A 91 19.72 28.46 -11.65
N GLY A 92 19.59 29.75 -11.33
CA GLY A 92 20.68 30.53 -10.73
C GLY A 92 21.09 30.07 -9.32
N LYS A 93 20.17 29.54 -8.51
CA LYS A 93 20.49 29.00 -7.19
C LYS A 93 21.14 27.62 -7.30
N ARG A 94 20.63 26.78 -8.21
CA ARG A 94 21.20 25.47 -8.51
C ARG A 94 22.66 25.57 -8.96
N ASP A 95 22.98 26.50 -9.86
CA ASP A 95 24.33 26.63 -10.42
C ASP A 95 25.36 27.11 -9.37
N ARG A 96 24.89 27.93 -8.41
CA ARG A 96 25.71 28.41 -7.28
C ARG A 96 25.91 27.36 -6.19
N GLU A 97 24.85 26.67 -5.78
CA GLU A 97 24.88 25.71 -4.66
C GLU A 97 25.29 24.30 -5.08
N ARG A 98 25.22 23.99 -6.39
CA ARG A 98 25.56 22.68 -6.99
C ARG A 98 25.02 21.50 -6.18
N PRO A 99 23.69 21.42 -5.97
CA PRO A 99 23.07 20.41 -5.10
C PRO A 99 23.36 18.96 -5.52
N HIS A 100 23.67 18.71 -6.79
CA HIS A 100 24.09 17.39 -7.29
C HIS A 100 25.40 16.87 -6.66
N LEU A 101 26.28 17.75 -6.16
CA LEU A 101 27.53 17.37 -5.47
C LEU A 101 27.31 17.07 -3.98
N LYS A 102 26.25 17.64 -3.39
CA LYS A 102 25.88 17.46 -1.97
C LYS A 102 24.35 17.33 -1.86
N PRO A 103 23.80 16.19 -2.29
CA PRO A 103 22.36 15.95 -2.24
C PRO A 103 21.90 15.88 -0.79
N ALA A 104 20.76 16.53 -0.49
CA ALA A 104 20.16 16.53 0.84
C ALA A 104 19.31 15.28 1.09
N SER A 105 18.93 14.56 0.03
CA SER A 105 18.04 13.40 0.06
C SER A 105 18.37 12.41 -1.04
N ILE A 106 17.83 11.21 -0.92
CA ILE A 106 17.95 10.17 -1.95
C ILE A 106 17.11 10.55 -3.18
N ALA A 107 15.97 11.22 -2.97
CA ALA A 107 15.19 11.77 -4.08
C ALA A 107 16.03 12.73 -4.94
N GLU A 108 16.87 13.58 -4.35
CA GLU A 108 17.78 14.46 -5.12
C GLU A 108 18.84 13.66 -5.89
N VAL A 109 19.37 12.58 -5.31
CA VAL A 109 20.34 11.69 -5.98
C VAL A 109 19.75 11.12 -7.28
N LEU A 110 18.49 10.67 -7.22
CA LEU A 110 17.79 10.08 -8.35
C LEU A 110 17.31 11.12 -9.35
N PHE A 111 16.84 12.28 -8.87
CA PHE A 111 16.36 13.39 -9.69
C PHE A 111 17.46 13.96 -10.59
N TYR A 112 18.63 14.28 -10.02
CA TYR A 112 19.76 14.78 -10.84
C TYR A 112 20.37 13.74 -11.77
N ARG A 113 19.97 12.46 -11.65
CA ARG A 113 20.33 11.39 -12.57
C ARG A 113 19.22 11.07 -13.57
N ALA A 114 18.14 11.85 -13.63
CA ALA A 114 16.98 11.57 -14.49
C ALA A 114 16.35 10.18 -14.29
N LEU A 115 16.57 9.55 -13.13
CA LEU A 115 15.97 8.26 -12.76
C LEU A 115 14.63 8.46 -12.03
N LEU A 116 14.32 9.70 -11.63
CA LEU A 116 13.11 10.10 -10.92
C LEU A 116 12.58 11.40 -11.51
N ALA A 117 11.31 11.42 -11.87
CA ALA A 117 10.56 12.61 -12.26
C ALA A 117 9.33 12.78 -11.35
N SER A 118 8.82 14.01 -11.24
CA SER A 118 7.54 14.29 -10.62
C SER A 118 6.59 14.99 -11.59
N ALA A 119 5.32 14.61 -11.54
CA ALA A 119 4.26 15.28 -12.32
C ALA A 119 2.91 15.12 -11.63
N PHE A 120 2.02 16.07 -11.90
CA PHE A 120 0.63 16.00 -11.47
C PHE A 120 -0.17 15.14 -12.46
N PHE A 121 -0.89 14.15 -11.93
CA PHE A 121 -1.82 13.35 -12.69
C PHE A 121 -3.23 13.54 -12.15
N ASP A 122 -4.19 13.61 -13.06
CA ASP A 122 -5.61 13.60 -12.71
C ASP A 122 -5.98 12.21 -12.18
N THR A 123 -6.43 12.18 -10.94
CA THR A 123 -7.01 11.00 -10.32
C THR A 123 -8.50 11.23 -10.12
N ASP A 124 -9.25 10.18 -9.80
CA ASP A 124 -10.69 10.26 -9.46
C ASP A 124 -10.99 11.24 -8.30
N LYS A 125 -9.95 11.76 -7.62
CA LYS A 125 -10.00 12.62 -6.44
C LYS A 125 -9.33 13.98 -6.66
N GLY A 126 -9.03 14.31 -7.92
CA GLY A 126 -8.37 15.54 -8.32
C GLY A 126 -6.89 15.35 -8.70
N PRO A 127 -6.19 16.45 -9.04
CA PRO A 127 -4.79 16.40 -9.44
C PRO A 127 -3.91 16.03 -8.22
N GLN A 128 -3.15 14.95 -8.35
CA GLN A 128 -2.19 14.50 -7.32
C GLN A 128 -0.79 14.38 -7.93
N GLU A 129 0.23 14.80 -7.18
CA GLU A 129 1.63 14.67 -7.59
C GLU A 129 2.15 13.25 -7.36
N PHE A 130 2.79 12.66 -8.38
CA PHE A 130 3.44 11.37 -8.31
C PHE A 130 4.94 11.48 -8.60
N ALA A 131 5.73 10.78 -7.80
CA ALA A 131 7.07 10.34 -8.17
C ALA A 131 6.93 9.19 -9.17
N TYR A 132 7.56 9.29 -10.33
CA TYR A 132 7.55 8.22 -11.33
C TYR A 132 8.91 8.04 -11.99
N ILE A 133 9.14 6.83 -12.51
CA ILE A 133 10.24 6.53 -13.42
C ILE A 133 9.69 6.69 -14.84
N PRO A 134 10.38 7.41 -15.74
CA PRO A 134 9.98 7.49 -17.15
C PRO A 134 9.79 6.10 -17.77
N ASP A 135 8.72 5.92 -18.56
CA ASP A 135 8.26 4.58 -19.00
C ASP A 135 9.36 3.79 -19.74
N ASP A 136 10.11 4.46 -20.62
CA ASP A 136 11.18 3.83 -21.42
C ASP A 136 12.31 3.30 -20.52
N LEU A 137 12.68 4.08 -19.50
CA LEU A 137 13.68 3.68 -18.52
C LEU A 137 13.16 2.56 -17.63
N PHE A 138 11.90 2.62 -17.22
CA PHE A 138 11.24 1.57 -16.44
C PHE A 138 11.20 0.22 -17.18
N LEU A 139 10.98 0.22 -18.50
CA LEU A 139 11.02 -0.99 -19.32
C LEU A 139 12.43 -1.59 -19.38
N LEU A 140 13.47 -0.76 -19.49
CA LEU A 140 14.87 -1.21 -19.46
C LEU A 140 15.26 -1.80 -18.10
N LEU A 141 14.91 -1.10 -17.01
CA LEU A 141 15.16 -1.55 -15.64
C LEU A 141 14.52 -2.91 -15.36
N ASN A 142 13.26 -3.09 -15.74
CA ASN A 142 12.58 -4.37 -15.59
C ASN A 142 13.19 -5.49 -16.44
N ARG A 143 13.68 -5.17 -17.64
CA ARG A 143 14.34 -6.15 -18.50
C ARG A 143 15.66 -6.63 -17.90
N GLU A 144 16.46 -5.72 -17.36
CA GLU A 144 17.73 -6.06 -16.70
C GLU A 144 17.53 -6.78 -15.36
N GLU A 145 16.56 -6.35 -14.55
CA GLU A 145 16.20 -7.10 -13.33
C GLU A 145 15.75 -8.53 -13.66
N ARG A 146 14.96 -8.72 -14.73
CA ARG A 146 14.57 -10.06 -15.18
C ARG A 146 15.77 -10.90 -15.61
N LYS A 147 16.69 -10.34 -16.41
CA LYS A 147 17.92 -11.04 -16.82
C LYS A 147 18.82 -11.38 -15.62
N ARG A 148 18.98 -10.48 -14.64
CA ARG A 148 19.71 -10.75 -13.40
C ARG A 148 19.05 -11.87 -12.60
N ARG A 149 17.73 -11.82 -12.41
CA ARG A 149 16.96 -12.86 -11.73
C ARG A 149 17.05 -14.22 -12.46
N GLU A 150 17.12 -14.22 -13.79
CA GLU A 150 17.32 -15.43 -14.61
C GLU A 150 18.76 -15.96 -14.56
N GLY A 151 19.77 -15.07 -14.51
CA GLY A 151 21.18 -15.41 -14.35
C GLY A 151 21.53 -15.95 -12.95
N GLU A 152 20.94 -15.36 -11.91
CA GLU A 152 21.06 -15.83 -10.52
C GLU A 152 20.34 -17.18 -10.33
N LYS A 153 19.20 -17.41 -11.01
CA LYS A 153 18.54 -18.73 -11.07
C LYS A 153 19.44 -19.83 -11.66
N LYS A 154 20.29 -19.52 -12.64
CA LYS A 154 21.20 -20.53 -13.24
C LYS A 154 22.40 -20.89 -12.36
N LYS A 155 22.91 -19.96 -11.54
CA LYS A 155 24.02 -20.22 -10.61
C LYS A 155 23.61 -21.00 -9.35
N ASN A 156 22.33 -20.93 -8.98
CA ASN A 156 21.81 -21.58 -7.75
C ASN A 156 21.09 -22.92 -8.00
N LEU A 157 21.29 -23.58 -9.15
CA LEU A 157 20.74 -24.91 -9.44
C LEU A 157 21.59 -26.06 -8.85
N ALA A 158 21.85 -26.01 -7.53
CA ALA A 158 22.03 -27.22 -6.74
C ALA A 158 20.73 -27.47 -5.97
N PRO A 159 20.25 -28.72 -5.86
CA PRO A 159 18.84 -29.01 -5.67
C PRO A 159 18.40 -28.78 -4.23
N LEU A 160 17.82 -27.62 -3.93
CA LEU A 160 16.82 -27.50 -2.89
C LEU A 160 15.46 -27.23 -3.53
N ALA A 161 14.76 -28.34 -3.77
CA ALA A 161 13.32 -28.30 -3.99
C ALA A 161 12.64 -27.69 -2.76
N GLY A 162 11.91 -26.60 -2.97
CA GLY A 162 10.99 -26.02 -1.99
C GLY A 162 11.38 -24.62 -1.53
N LEU A 163 10.45 -23.68 -1.70
CA LEU A 163 10.44 -22.30 -1.20
C LEU A 163 11.04 -21.21 -2.12
N ALA A 164 10.61 -21.20 -3.39
CA ALA A 164 10.32 -19.92 -4.03
C ALA A 164 8.92 -19.48 -3.56
N VAL A 165 8.84 -18.76 -2.44
CA VAL A 165 7.61 -18.09 -2.03
C VAL A 165 7.64 -16.67 -2.61
N ASN A 166 6.71 -16.44 -3.53
CA ASN A 166 6.47 -15.22 -4.30
C ASN A 166 6.72 -13.93 -3.51
N SER A 167 7.53 -13.01 -4.06
CA SER A 167 7.80 -11.66 -3.55
C SER A 167 6.55 -10.76 -3.43
N ASP A 168 5.42 -11.21 -3.97
CA ASP A 168 4.18 -10.43 -4.00
C ASP A 168 3.26 -10.70 -2.80
N LEU A 169 3.47 -11.79 -2.06
CA LEU A 169 2.59 -12.17 -0.95
C LEU A 169 2.76 -11.22 0.26
N PRO A 170 1.67 -10.74 0.88
CA PRO A 170 1.75 -9.97 2.11
C PRO A 170 2.14 -10.87 3.29
N GLY A 171 3.34 -10.69 3.82
CA GLY A 171 3.84 -11.38 5.01
C GLY A 171 4.58 -12.69 4.71
N ARG A 172 4.71 -13.54 5.72
CA ARG A 172 5.40 -14.83 5.63
C ARG A 172 4.72 -15.92 6.46
N GLU A 173 5.11 -17.15 6.19
CA GLU A 173 4.74 -18.30 7.02
C GLU A 173 5.22 -18.09 8.47
N ALA A 174 4.40 -18.55 9.42
CA ALA A 174 4.68 -18.43 10.84
C ALA A 174 5.83 -19.36 11.24
N ALA A 175 6.81 -18.80 11.92
CA ALA A 175 7.92 -19.54 12.50
C ALA A 175 7.43 -20.42 13.66
N LEU A 176 8.20 -21.46 14.02
CA LEU A 176 7.80 -22.42 15.04
C LEU A 176 7.55 -21.76 16.41
N ASN A 177 8.35 -20.73 16.75
CA ASN A 177 8.23 -19.95 17.98
C ASN A 177 7.04 -18.97 17.99
N GLU A 178 6.39 -18.73 16.85
CA GLU A 178 5.19 -17.91 16.75
C GLU A 178 3.91 -18.74 16.93
N LYS A 179 4.02 -20.08 17.00
CA LYS A 179 2.90 -21.01 17.16
C LYS A 179 2.79 -21.40 18.64
N ALA A 180 1.78 -20.89 19.34
CA ALA A 180 1.56 -21.19 20.76
C ALA A 180 0.34 -22.08 20.99
N HIS A 181 -0.85 -21.61 20.61
CA HIS A 181 -2.11 -22.30 20.84
C HIS A 181 -2.83 -22.55 19.52
N MET A 182 -3.18 -23.81 19.25
CA MET A 182 -4.02 -24.17 18.11
C MET A 182 -5.48 -24.04 18.54
N LEU A 183 -6.16 -23.04 17.98
CA LEU A 183 -7.59 -22.84 18.16
C LEU A 183 -8.31 -23.27 16.89
N SER A 184 -9.31 -24.13 17.03
CA SER A 184 -10.21 -24.45 15.93
C SER A 184 -11.18 -23.29 15.70
N ALA A 185 -11.57 -23.07 14.45
CA ALA A 185 -12.74 -22.24 14.17
C ALA A 185 -13.97 -22.84 14.87
N ASP A 186 -14.82 -21.99 15.42
CA ASP A 186 -16.09 -22.34 16.05
C ASP A 186 -17.21 -21.41 15.56
N ASP A 187 -18.44 -21.74 15.92
CA ASP A 187 -19.67 -21.03 15.54
C ASP A 187 -20.41 -20.44 16.75
N ARG A 188 -19.69 -20.19 17.87
CA ARG A 188 -20.25 -19.68 19.14
C ARG A 188 -21.02 -18.36 18.97
N VAL A 189 -20.70 -17.60 17.93
CA VAL A 189 -21.43 -16.37 17.56
C VAL A 189 -22.94 -16.64 17.36
N LEU A 190 -23.34 -17.83 16.94
CA LEU A 190 -24.74 -18.22 16.81
C LEU A 190 -25.44 -18.36 18.16
N ASP A 191 -24.73 -18.89 19.15
CA ASP A 191 -25.25 -19.07 20.51
C ASP A 191 -25.36 -17.71 21.21
N ASP A 192 -24.36 -16.85 21.03
CA ASP A 192 -24.38 -15.46 21.50
C ASP A 192 -25.52 -14.66 20.84
N ALA A 193 -25.70 -14.81 19.52
CA ALA A 193 -26.78 -14.18 18.76
C ALA A 193 -28.17 -14.61 19.29
N THR A 194 -28.37 -15.91 19.47
CA THR A 194 -29.62 -16.47 20.01
C THR A 194 -29.89 -15.94 21.42
N THR A 195 -28.87 -15.92 22.29
CA THR A 195 -28.99 -15.43 23.66
C THR A 195 -29.37 -13.95 23.70
N LEU A 196 -28.73 -13.13 22.86
CA LEU A 196 -29.07 -11.71 22.75
C LEU A 196 -30.49 -11.50 22.22
N LEU A 197 -30.90 -12.21 21.18
CA LEU A 197 -32.25 -12.11 20.62
C LEU A 197 -33.32 -12.49 21.64
N ALA A 198 -33.08 -13.55 22.43
CA ALA A 198 -33.95 -13.95 23.53
C ALA A 198 -34.03 -12.87 24.63
N ALA A 199 -32.90 -12.30 25.04
CA ALA A 199 -32.86 -11.22 26.03
C ALA A 199 -33.66 -9.99 25.57
N LEU A 200 -33.47 -9.58 24.31
CA LEU A 200 -34.22 -8.47 23.71
C LEU A 200 -35.73 -8.77 23.63
N ARG A 201 -36.11 -10.02 23.32
CA ARG A 201 -37.53 -10.42 23.23
C ARG A 201 -38.25 -10.36 24.58
N VAL A 202 -37.55 -10.69 25.67
CA VAL A 202 -38.07 -10.68 27.05
C VAL A 202 -38.02 -9.27 27.67
N GLY A 203 -37.41 -8.29 26.98
CA GLY A 203 -37.31 -6.91 27.47
C GLY A 203 -36.18 -6.70 28.49
N ARG A 204 -35.18 -7.59 28.53
CA ARG A 204 -33.96 -7.43 29.33
C ARG A 204 -33.01 -6.42 28.67
N ALA A 205 -33.35 -5.14 28.78
CA ALA A 205 -32.53 -4.04 28.25
C ALA A 205 -31.17 -3.89 28.97
N ASP A 206 -31.03 -4.51 30.14
CA ASP A 206 -29.83 -4.57 30.98
C ASP A 206 -28.80 -5.61 30.53
N TYR A 207 -29.16 -6.49 29.59
CA TYR A 207 -28.26 -7.53 29.09
C TYR A 207 -27.05 -6.91 28.36
N GLN A 208 -25.86 -7.07 28.95
CA GLN A 208 -24.63 -6.56 28.37
C GLN A 208 -24.14 -7.49 27.27
N SER A 209 -24.32 -7.07 26.02
CA SER A 209 -23.74 -7.70 24.85
C SER A 209 -22.56 -6.91 24.32
N TYR A 210 -21.65 -7.58 23.62
CA TYR A 210 -20.64 -6.93 22.82
C TYR A 210 -21.27 -6.03 21.74
N PRO A 211 -20.82 -4.78 21.56
CA PRO A 211 -21.33 -3.88 20.52
C PRO A 211 -21.21 -4.46 19.11
N ARG A 212 -20.16 -5.25 18.85
CA ARG A 212 -19.94 -5.97 17.58
C ARG A 212 -21.07 -6.94 17.26
N LEU A 213 -21.59 -7.66 18.26
CA LEU A 213 -22.68 -8.61 18.07
C LEU A 213 -23.99 -7.87 17.75
N GLN A 214 -24.29 -6.79 18.46
CA GLN A 214 -25.46 -5.96 18.18
C GLN A 214 -25.41 -5.35 16.76
N ALA A 215 -24.24 -4.86 16.35
CA ALA A 215 -24.02 -4.36 15.00
C ALA A 215 -24.20 -5.46 13.95
N LEU A 216 -23.75 -6.69 14.24
CA LEU A 216 -23.90 -7.84 13.34
C LEU A 216 -25.37 -8.24 13.17
N LEU A 217 -26.13 -8.34 14.26
CA LEU A 217 -27.57 -8.62 14.21
C LEU A 217 -28.34 -7.53 13.44
N THR A 218 -27.92 -6.27 13.59
CA THR A 218 -28.50 -5.16 12.84
C THR A 218 -28.17 -5.26 11.35
N ALA A 219 -26.92 -5.59 10.99
CA ALA A 219 -26.52 -5.83 9.61
C ALA A 219 -27.27 -7.00 8.97
N ALA A 220 -27.54 -8.05 9.75
CA ALA A 220 -28.34 -9.21 9.33
C ALA A 220 -29.85 -8.98 9.34
N LYS A 221 -30.31 -7.77 9.70
CA LYS A 221 -31.73 -7.41 9.84
C LYS A 221 -32.49 -8.24 10.88
N LEU A 222 -31.78 -8.95 11.77
CA LEU A 222 -32.38 -9.71 12.88
C LEU A 222 -32.85 -8.79 14.00
N SER A 223 -32.27 -7.60 14.11
CA SER A 223 -32.67 -6.58 15.09
C SER A 223 -32.70 -5.19 14.48
N LYS A 224 -33.71 -4.39 14.83
CA LYS A 224 -33.78 -2.96 14.48
C LYS A 224 -34.01 -2.14 15.74
N LYS A 225 -33.09 -1.22 16.06
CA LYS A 225 -33.14 -0.41 17.31
C LYS A 225 -33.34 -1.28 18.57
N ASN A 226 -32.62 -2.40 18.66
CA ASN A 226 -32.75 -3.40 19.75
C ASN A 226 -34.11 -4.11 19.82
N ILE A 227 -34.89 -4.09 18.74
CA ILE A 227 -36.16 -4.83 18.63
C ILE A 227 -35.93 -6.00 17.65
N PRO A 228 -36.09 -7.27 18.09
CA PRO A 228 -35.99 -8.43 17.21
C PRO A 228 -37.01 -8.36 16.07
N GLN A 229 -36.61 -8.70 14.84
CA GLN A 229 -37.49 -8.75 13.68
C GLN A 229 -38.05 -10.17 13.51
N THR A 230 -39.36 -10.35 13.69
CA THR A 230 -39.96 -11.68 13.90
C THR A 230 -39.70 -12.67 12.76
N GLU A 231 -39.90 -12.26 11.50
CA GLU A 231 -39.77 -13.16 10.35
C GLU A 231 -38.31 -13.55 10.10
N GLU A 232 -37.40 -12.58 10.14
CA GLU A 232 -35.97 -12.79 9.94
C GLU A 232 -35.35 -13.61 11.07
N VAL A 233 -35.76 -13.36 12.32
CA VAL A 233 -35.34 -14.14 13.49
C VAL A 233 -35.87 -15.56 13.41
N LYS A 234 -37.12 -15.76 13.00
CA LYS A 234 -37.67 -17.10 12.81
C LYS A 234 -36.88 -17.86 11.74
N ALA A 235 -36.67 -17.26 10.57
CA ALA A 235 -35.88 -17.86 9.50
C ALA A 235 -34.45 -18.21 9.96
N PHE A 236 -33.81 -17.35 10.74
CA PHE A 236 -32.49 -17.58 11.31
C PHE A 236 -32.45 -18.74 12.33
N LEU A 237 -33.46 -18.86 13.20
CA LEU A 237 -33.52 -19.90 14.22
C LEU A 237 -33.96 -21.27 13.68
N GLU A 238 -34.73 -21.29 12.59
CA GLU A 238 -35.14 -22.52 11.91
C GLU A 238 -34.05 -23.08 10.96
N ALA A 239 -33.09 -22.25 10.57
CA ALA A 239 -31.99 -22.63 9.70
C ALA A 239 -31.03 -23.63 10.38
N SER A 240 -30.31 -24.42 9.58
CA SER A 240 -29.20 -25.22 10.10
C SER A 240 -28.10 -24.29 10.63
N ARG A 241 -27.22 -24.79 11.53
CA ARG A 241 -26.11 -23.97 12.05
C ARG A 241 -25.22 -23.41 10.93
N THR A 242 -24.96 -24.21 9.89
CA THR A 242 -24.20 -23.79 8.72
C THR A 242 -24.89 -22.64 7.98
N ASP A 243 -26.19 -22.78 7.70
CA ASP A 243 -26.96 -21.76 6.97
C ASP A 243 -27.11 -20.48 7.81
N ALA A 244 -27.36 -20.61 9.11
CA ALA A 244 -27.44 -19.48 10.04
C ALA A 244 -26.11 -18.71 10.11
N LEU A 245 -24.98 -19.42 10.12
CA LEU A 245 -23.65 -18.79 10.07
C LEU A 245 -23.43 -18.09 8.72
N GLU A 246 -23.80 -18.72 7.62
CA GLU A 246 -23.71 -18.12 6.28
C GLU A 246 -24.58 -16.86 6.17
N MET A 247 -25.77 -16.84 6.76
CA MET A 247 -26.61 -15.64 6.85
C MET A 247 -25.87 -14.49 7.53
N LEU A 248 -25.25 -14.73 8.69
CA LEU A 248 -24.48 -13.71 9.42
C LEU A 248 -23.25 -13.24 8.63
N VAL A 249 -22.47 -14.17 8.07
CA VAL A 249 -21.27 -13.86 7.28
C VAL A 249 -21.63 -13.07 6.04
N THR A 250 -22.69 -13.44 5.33
CA THR A 250 -23.17 -12.75 4.13
C THR A 250 -23.65 -11.35 4.46
N ALA A 251 -24.40 -11.20 5.54
CA ALA A 251 -24.86 -9.90 6.03
C ALA A 251 -23.69 -8.99 6.40
N TRP A 252 -22.71 -9.50 7.14
CA TRP A 252 -21.48 -8.79 7.48
C TRP A 252 -20.71 -8.36 6.22
N ARG A 253 -20.46 -9.29 5.29
CA ARG A 253 -19.67 -9.03 4.07
C ARG A 253 -20.27 -7.91 3.23
N LYS A 254 -21.60 -7.88 3.09
CA LYS A 254 -22.34 -6.89 2.28
C LYS A 254 -22.68 -5.59 3.03
N SER A 255 -22.41 -5.49 4.33
CA SER A 255 -22.86 -4.34 5.13
C SER A 255 -21.98 -3.11 4.90
N GLU A 256 -22.60 -2.00 4.52
CA GLU A 256 -21.98 -0.66 4.54
C GLU A 256 -22.02 -0.02 5.93
N ALA A 257 -22.94 -0.46 6.79
CA ALA A 257 -23.16 0.11 8.12
C ALA A 257 -22.28 -0.53 9.21
N PHE A 258 -21.89 -1.79 9.05
CA PHE A 258 -21.00 -2.47 10.00
C PHE A 258 -19.59 -1.88 9.88
N ASN A 259 -19.20 -1.05 10.84
CA ASN A 259 -17.93 -0.33 10.83
C ASN A 259 -16.93 -0.93 11.84
N GLU A 260 -16.08 -1.84 11.37
CA GLU A 260 -15.09 -2.57 12.17
C GLU A 260 -14.22 -1.62 12.99
N LEU A 261 -13.72 -0.54 12.34
CA LEU A 261 -12.83 0.44 12.96
C LEU A 261 -13.49 1.11 14.16
N ARG A 262 -14.74 1.58 14.01
CA ARG A 262 -15.50 2.21 15.11
C ARG A 262 -15.95 1.23 16.18
N LEU A 263 -15.99 -0.07 15.88
CA LEU A 263 -16.35 -1.13 16.82
C LEU A 263 -15.13 -1.71 17.56
N MET A 264 -13.91 -1.23 17.29
CA MET A 264 -12.72 -1.67 18.00
C MET A 264 -12.65 -1.05 19.41
N PRO A 265 -12.58 -1.86 20.48
CA PRO A 265 -12.61 -1.34 21.85
C PRO A 265 -11.34 -0.57 22.26
N GLY A 266 -10.22 -0.78 21.55
CA GLY A 266 -8.93 -0.18 21.89
C GLY A 266 -8.71 1.24 21.37
N ILE A 267 -9.64 1.78 20.59
CA ILE A 267 -9.50 3.09 19.96
C ILE A 267 -10.77 3.94 20.11
N VAL A 268 -10.60 5.25 20.03
CA VAL A 268 -11.67 6.24 20.05
C VAL A 268 -11.56 7.06 18.76
N CYS A 269 -12.62 7.04 17.96
CA CYS A 269 -12.70 7.80 16.71
C CYS A 269 -13.45 9.11 16.95
N GLU A 270 -12.73 10.23 16.92
CA GLU A 270 -13.27 11.59 17.07
C GLU A 270 -13.34 12.32 15.73
N GLY A 271 -14.13 13.40 15.66
CA GLY A 271 -14.28 14.23 14.46
C GLY A 271 -15.35 13.72 13.48
N GLU A 272 -15.51 14.46 12.38
CA GLU A 272 -16.58 14.22 11.39
C GLU A 272 -16.14 13.41 10.16
N TRP A 273 -14.91 12.89 10.16
CA TRP A 273 -14.41 12.08 9.06
C TRP A 273 -15.21 10.77 8.92
N LYS A 274 -15.36 10.33 7.67
CA LYS A 274 -16.06 9.12 7.29
C LYS A 274 -15.07 8.17 6.61
N ASN A 275 -15.11 6.90 7.00
CA ASN A 275 -14.47 5.82 6.27
C ASN A 275 -15.52 5.01 5.50
N SER A 276 -15.07 4.24 4.52
CA SER A 276 -15.88 3.23 3.83
C SER A 276 -15.62 1.85 4.46
N PRO A 277 -16.50 1.32 5.33
CA PRO A 277 -16.27 0.03 5.96
C PRO A 277 -16.25 -1.12 4.94
N LEU A 278 -17.15 -1.07 3.95
CA LEU A 278 -17.25 -2.08 2.91
C LEU A 278 -15.97 -2.17 2.07
N ASP A 279 -15.46 -1.04 1.59
CA ASP A 279 -14.22 -0.99 0.80
C ASP A 279 -13.01 -1.46 1.60
N THR A 280 -12.94 -1.05 2.88
CA THR A 280 -11.89 -1.46 3.81
C THR A 280 -11.92 -2.98 4.02
N ARG A 281 -13.10 -3.55 4.24
CA ARG A 281 -13.30 -4.99 4.43
C ARG A 281 -12.91 -5.77 3.17
N ASN A 282 -13.37 -5.33 2.00
CA ASN A 282 -13.03 -5.98 0.73
C ASN A 282 -11.53 -5.95 0.47
N SER A 283 -10.84 -4.85 0.83
CA SER A 283 -9.39 -4.76 0.74
C SER A 283 -8.69 -5.78 1.64
N ILE A 284 -9.12 -5.89 2.91
CA ILE A 284 -8.57 -6.87 3.85
C ILE A 284 -8.83 -8.30 3.36
N LEU A 285 -10.04 -8.61 2.92
CA LEU A 285 -10.38 -9.93 2.38
C LEU A 285 -9.55 -10.25 1.13
N GLY A 286 -9.34 -9.28 0.24
CA GLY A 286 -8.45 -9.44 -0.92
C GLY A 286 -7.01 -9.74 -0.51
N PHE A 287 -6.49 -9.13 0.56
CA PHE A 287 -5.18 -9.48 1.10
C PHE A 287 -5.16 -10.89 1.69
N LEU A 288 -6.22 -11.30 2.41
CA LEU A 288 -6.33 -12.63 2.99
C LEU A 288 -6.45 -13.73 1.93
N GLU A 289 -7.15 -13.47 0.81
CA GLU A 289 -7.30 -14.41 -0.32
C GLU A 289 -5.96 -14.76 -0.97
N THR A 290 -4.95 -13.89 -0.84
CA THR A 290 -3.60 -14.16 -1.36
C THR A 290 -2.82 -15.15 -0.50
N ILE A 291 -3.20 -15.34 0.77
CA ILE A 291 -2.47 -16.21 1.70
C ILE A 291 -2.67 -17.68 1.30
N PRO A 292 -1.58 -18.49 1.23
CA PRO A 292 -1.71 -19.91 0.94
C PRO A 292 -2.60 -20.65 1.96
N LYS A 293 -3.47 -21.52 1.46
CA LYS A 293 -4.30 -22.41 2.29
C LYS A 293 -3.45 -23.42 3.04
N ASP A 294 -3.99 -23.92 4.16
CA ASP A 294 -3.40 -24.98 5.00
C ASP A 294 -2.01 -24.65 5.57
N LYS A 295 -1.71 -23.34 5.67
CA LYS A 295 -0.47 -22.84 6.25
C LYS A 295 -0.73 -21.91 7.43
N TRP A 296 0.13 -22.00 8.43
CA TRP A 296 0.16 -21.03 9.52
C TRP A 296 0.87 -19.76 9.04
N TRP A 297 0.20 -18.62 9.11
CA TRP A 297 0.73 -17.33 8.64
C TRP A 297 1.01 -16.38 9.81
N SER A 298 2.11 -15.64 9.76
CA SER A 298 2.47 -14.70 10.84
C SER A 298 1.66 -13.42 10.72
N LEU A 299 0.75 -13.19 11.66
CA LEU A 299 -0.11 -11.99 11.70
C LEU A 299 0.72 -10.69 11.76
N ASN A 300 1.79 -10.67 12.55
CA ASN A 300 2.67 -9.50 12.64
C ASN A 300 3.36 -9.20 11.30
N SER A 301 3.83 -10.25 10.61
CA SER A 301 4.45 -10.09 9.29
C SER A 301 3.43 -9.59 8.24
N PHE A 302 2.20 -10.09 8.32
CA PHE A 302 1.10 -9.70 7.43
C PHE A 302 0.72 -8.23 7.62
N VAL A 303 0.54 -7.79 8.88
CA VAL A 303 0.25 -6.39 9.22
C VAL A 303 1.37 -5.47 8.74
N ASN A 304 2.64 -5.85 8.97
CA ASN A 304 3.78 -5.06 8.51
C ASN A 304 3.85 -4.96 6.98
N ALA A 305 3.58 -6.07 6.27
CA ALA A 305 3.57 -6.07 4.81
C ALA A 305 2.46 -5.18 4.24
N ILE A 306 1.26 -5.20 4.82
CA ILE A 306 0.17 -4.28 4.43
C ILE A 306 0.58 -2.84 4.70
N LYS A 307 1.15 -2.55 5.87
CA LYS A 307 1.61 -1.21 6.23
C LYS A 307 2.65 -0.65 5.24
N GLN A 308 3.50 -1.51 4.69
CA GLN A 308 4.51 -1.11 3.70
C GLN A 308 3.90 -0.94 2.30
N LYS A 309 3.11 -1.91 1.82
CA LYS A 309 2.61 -1.95 0.44
C LYS A 309 1.36 -1.09 0.22
N ARG A 310 0.48 -1.00 1.22
CA ARG A 310 -0.84 -0.33 1.13
C ARG A 310 -1.18 0.36 2.46
N PRO A 311 -0.40 1.34 2.94
CA PRO A 311 -0.65 2.03 4.22
C PRO A 311 -2.04 2.71 4.28
N ASP A 312 -2.55 3.14 3.13
CA ASP A 312 -3.77 3.96 3.02
C ASP A 312 -5.04 3.18 2.72
N PHE A 313 -5.03 1.84 2.80
CA PHE A 313 -6.17 1.02 2.39
C PHE A 313 -7.48 1.34 3.15
N GLN A 314 -7.39 1.95 4.35
CA GLN A 314 -8.55 2.38 5.14
C GLN A 314 -8.97 3.83 4.88
N ARG A 315 -8.11 4.64 4.25
CA ARG A 315 -8.27 6.09 4.11
C ARG A 315 -8.81 6.40 2.72
N PRO A 316 -10.09 6.78 2.60
CA PRO A 316 -10.56 7.34 1.35
C PRO A 316 -9.69 8.54 1.00
N ALA A 317 -9.05 8.51 -0.16
CA ALA A 317 -8.27 9.61 -0.74
C ALA A 317 -6.87 9.81 -0.17
N GLY A 318 -6.42 8.93 0.74
CA GLY A 318 -5.16 9.17 1.43
C GLY A 318 -5.18 10.47 2.23
N ASP A 319 -6.34 10.86 2.78
CA ASP A 319 -6.43 12.00 3.69
C ASP A 319 -5.76 11.63 5.02
N TYR A 320 -4.62 12.28 5.29
CA TYR A 320 -3.82 12.03 6.49
C TYR A 320 -4.15 12.96 7.65
N ASP A 321 -4.82 14.08 7.39
CA ASP A 321 -4.92 15.19 8.34
C ASP A 321 -6.26 15.20 9.08
N SER A 322 -7.28 14.50 8.57
CA SER A 322 -8.62 14.49 9.15
C SER A 322 -8.89 13.34 10.15
N TRP A 323 -8.03 12.33 10.22
CA TRP A 323 -8.27 11.12 11.02
C TRP A 323 -7.85 11.30 12.48
N PHE A 324 -8.77 11.82 13.28
CA PHE A 324 -8.58 11.93 14.73
C PHE A 324 -8.92 10.62 15.44
N ILE A 325 -7.96 9.69 15.47
CA ILE A 325 -8.07 8.43 16.21
C ILE A 325 -7.15 8.46 17.42
N LYS A 326 -7.71 8.23 18.61
CA LYS A 326 -6.97 8.11 19.87
C LYS A 326 -6.94 6.67 20.33
N ARG A 327 -5.89 6.30 21.03
CA ARG A 327 -5.86 5.06 21.81
C ARG A 327 -6.69 5.22 23.08
N ALA A 328 -7.58 4.27 23.36
CA ALA A 328 -8.49 4.35 24.50
C ALA A 328 -7.77 4.29 25.86
N SER A 329 -6.57 3.70 25.93
CA SER A 329 -5.84 3.50 27.18
C SER A 329 -5.16 4.75 27.73
N ASP A 330 -4.62 5.61 26.86
CA ASP A 330 -3.78 6.76 27.24
C ASP A 330 -4.19 8.07 26.54
N GLY A 331 -5.20 8.03 25.67
CA GLY A 331 -5.69 9.19 24.92
C GLY A 331 -4.74 9.70 23.83
N LYS A 332 -3.63 9.01 23.56
CA LYS A 332 -2.65 9.43 22.56
C LYS A 332 -3.19 9.23 21.14
N PHE A 333 -3.03 10.24 20.28
CA PHE A 333 -3.37 10.15 18.87
C PHE A 333 -2.45 9.16 18.13
N LEU A 334 -3.03 8.40 17.20
CA LEU A 334 -2.38 7.30 16.45
C LEU A 334 -1.90 7.70 15.06
#